data_AF-A0A7T3DFN1-F1
#
_entry.id   AF-A0A7T3DFN1-F1
#
_cell.length_a   1.000
_cell.length_b   1.000
_cell.length_c   1.000
_cell.angle_alpha   90.00
_cell.angle_beta   90.00
_cell.angle_gamma   90.00
#
_symmetry.space_group_name_H-M   'P 1'
#
loop_
_entity.id
_entity.type
_entity.pdbx_description
1 polymer ?
#
loop_
_entity_poly.entity_id
_entity_poly.type
_entity_poly.pdbx_seq_one_letter_code
_entity_poly.pdbx_strand_id
1 'polypeptide(L)' 'MSPSTEKVCTTCGEPWPADVGFFRALVKSPDGLADQCNACVCDKYRRYRIRTPSRPRATDMLASIWMQRPAAPASAA' A
#
# COMPACT_ATOMS: atom_id res chain seq x y z
N MET A 1 9.99 -27.43 22.01
CA MET A 1 8.72 -27.69 21.31
C MET A 1 8.46 -26.50 20.41
N SER A 2 8.69 -26.64 19.11
CA SER A 2 8.42 -25.59 18.13
C SER A 2 6.94 -25.69 17.77
N PRO A 3 6.07 -24.72 18.08
CA PRO A 3 4.70 -24.78 17.60
C PRO A 3 4.74 -24.47 16.10
N SER A 4 4.89 -25.51 15.28
CA SER A 4 4.61 -25.46 13.84
C SER A 4 3.10 -25.36 13.66
N THR A 5 2.51 -24.27 14.14
CA THR A 5 1.16 -23.87 13.77
C THR A 5 1.30 -23.25 12.39
N GLU A 6 1.16 -24.04 11.36
CA GLU A 6 1.02 -23.53 10.00
C GLU A 6 -0.38 -22.93 9.87
N LYS A 7 -0.47 -21.74 9.27
CA LYS A 7 -1.73 -21.05 9.00
C LYS A 7 -1.88 -20.87 7.50
N VAL A 8 -3.06 -21.18 6.98
CA VAL A 8 -3.37 -21.04 5.55
C VAL A 8 -3.91 -19.64 5.29
N CYS A 9 -3.33 -18.96 4.30
CA CYS A 9 -3.84 -17.66 3.85
C CYS A 9 -5.18 -17.83 3.13
N THR A 10 -6.21 -17.09 3.53
CA THR A 10 -7.55 -17.15 2.91
C THR A 10 -7.60 -16.61 1.48
N THR A 11 -6.57 -15.86 1.04
CA THR A 11 -6.54 -15.24 -0.30
C THR A 11 -5.74 -16.05 -1.31
N CYS A 12 -4.53 -16.51 -0.95
CA CYS A 12 -3.70 -17.30 -1.86
C CYS A 12 -3.80 -18.81 -1.63
N GLY A 13 -4.37 -19.25 -0.50
CA GLY A 13 -4.52 -20.67 -0.17
C GLY A 13 -3.22 -21.36 0.27
N GLU A 14 -2.09 -20.64 0.29
CA GLU A 14 -0.80 -21.21 0.67
C GLU A 14 -0.66 -21.33 2.20
N PRO A 15 -0.14 -22.47 2.70
CA PRO A 15 0.23 -22.62 4.10
C PRO A 15 1.53 -21.86 4.39
N TRP A 16 1.50 -21.02 5.42
CA TRP A 16 2.65 -20.28 5.91
C TRP A 16 2.81 -20.50 7.42
N PRO A 17 4.01 -20.35 7.98
CA PRO A 17 4.17 -20.35 9.43
C PRO A 17 3.25 -19.31 10.06
N ALA A 18 2.51 -19.65 11.13
CA ALA A 18 1.70 -18.71 11.91
C ALA A 18 2.60 -17.81 12.77
N ASP A 19 3.50 -17.10 12.09
CA ASP A 19 4.46 -16.17 12.66
C ASP A 19 4.13 -14.76 12.18
N VAL A 20 4.49 -13.76 13.01
CA VAL A 20 4.28 -12.34 12.72
C VAL A 20 5.09 -11.85 11.50
N GLY A 21 6.09 -12.61 11.06
CA GLY A 21 6.83 -12.38 9.82
C GLY A 21 6.00 -12.65 8.55
N PHE A 22 5.05 -13.59 8.60
CA PHE A 22 4.21 -13.97 7.45
C PHE A 22 2.78 -13.42 7.54
N PHE A 23 2.24 -13.32 8.75
CA PHE A 23 0.91 -12.77 9.03
C PHE A 23 1.01 -11.55 9.91
N ARG A 24 0.15 -10.54 9.71
CA ARG A 24 0.12 -9.39 10.61
C ARG A 24 -0.49 -9.78 11.94
N ALA A 25 0.04 -9.24 13.03
CA ALA A 25 -0.63 -9.30 14.33
C ALA A 25 -2.00 -8.61 14.24
N LEU A 26 -3.06 -9.34 14.60
CA LEU A 26 -4.43 -8.86 14.63
C LEU A 26 -5.09 -9.30 15.93
N VAL A 27 -5.13 -8.40 16.90
CA VAL A 27 -5.67 -8.62 18.26
C VAL A 27 -7.15 -9.03 18.24
N LYS A 28 -7.87 -8.69 17.17
CA LYS A 28 -9.28 -9.05 16.99
C LYS A 28 -9.48 -10.51 16.57
N SER A 29 -8.44 -11.17 16.07
CA SER A 29 -8.51 -12.57 15.66
C SER A 29 -8.33 -13.49 16.88
N PRO A 30 -8.99 -14.65 16.91
CA PRO A 30 -8.81 -15.64 17.98
C PRO A 30 -7.34 -16.09 18.11
N ASP A 31 -6.61 -16.20 17.01
CA ASP A 31 -5.19 -16.58 17.00
C ASP A 31 -4.23 -15.39 17.20
N GLY A 32 -4.75 -14.17 17.32
CA GLY A 32 -3.92 -12.95 17.34
C GLY A 32 -3.24 -12.63 16.00
N LEU A 33 -3.55 -13.34 14.92
CA LEU A 33 -2.98 -13.16 13.57
C LEU A 33 -4.06 -12.94 12.52
N ALA A 34 -3.73 -12.17 11.49
CA ALA A 34 -4.58 -11.95 10.32
C ALA A 34 -4.87 -13.25 9.56
N ASP A 35 -6.00 -13.28 8.84
CA ASP A 35 -6.40 -14.35 7.93
C ASP A 35 -5.61 -14.34 6.61
N GLN A 36 -5.07 -13.18 6.24
CA GLN A 36 -4.30 -12.96 5.02
C GLN A 36 -2.81 -12.83 5.30
N CYS A 37 -1.99 -13.40 4.43
CA CYS A 37 -0.54 -13.23 4.47
C CYS A 37 -0.13 -11.80 4.07
N ASN A 38 1.05 -11.39 4.52
CA ASN A 38 1.62 -10.05 4.26
C ASN A 38 1.68 -9.73 2.76
N ALA A 39 2.01 -10.70 1.91
CA ALA A 39 2.08 -10.49 0.47
C ALA A 39 0.71 -10.12 -0.14
N CYS A 40 -0.34 -10.86 0.19
CA CYS A 40 -1.70 -10.58 -0.27
C CYS A 40 -2.20 -9.22 0.25
N VAL A 41 -1.91 -8.90 1.51
CA VAL A 41 -2.24 -7.61 2.11
C VAL A 41 -1.53 -6.46 1.39
N CYS A 42 -0.23 -6.60 1.12
CA CYS A 42 0.56 -5.61 0.38
C CYS A 42 0.03 -5.39 -1.04
N ASP A 43 -0.26 -6.45 -1.78
CA ASP A 43 -0.83 -6.36 -3.12
C ASP A 43 -2.21 -5.69 -3.10
N LYS A 44 -3.06 -6.06 -2.15
CA LYS A 44 -4.36 -5.42 -1.93
C LYS A 44 -4.21 -3.91 -1.74
N TYR A 45 -3.35 -3.47 -0.81
CA TYR A 45 -3.11 -2.03 -0.59
C TYR A 45 -2.51 -1.33 -1.81
N ARG A 46 -1.62 -1.99 -2.56
CA ARG A 46 -1.07 -1.45 -3.81
C ARG A 46 -2.18 -1.19 -4.83
N ARG A 47 -3.09 -2.14 -5.04
CA ARG A 47 -4.24 -1.98 -5.97
C ARG A 47 -5.17 -0.84 -5.53
N TYR A 48 -5.43 -0.70 -4.23
CA TYR A 48 -6.20 0.44 -3.71
C TYR A 48 -5.51 1.78 -4.00
N ARG A 49 -4.20 1.90 -3.76
CA ARG A 49 -3.45 3.14 -4.04
C ARG A 49 -3.44 3.53 -5.52
N ILE A 50 -3.47 2.57 -6.44
CA ILE A 50 -3.52 2.85 -7.88
C ILE A 50 -4.93 3.33 -8.28
N ARG A 51 -5.99 2.68 -7.77
CA ARG A 51 -7.38 3.00 -8.13
C ARG A 51 -7.86 4.33 -7.56
N THR A 52 -7.46 4.65 -6.32
CA THR A 52 -7.66 5.98 -5.75
C THR A 52 -6.31 6.68 -5.77
N PRO A 53 -5.96 7.42 -6.85
CA PRO A 53 -4.81 8.29 -6.79
C PRO A 53 -4.99 9.14 -5.54
N SER A 54 -4.00 9.09 -4.65
CA SER A 54 -4.00 9.91 -3.46
C SER A 54 -4.32 11.33 -3.92
N ARG A 55 -5.40 11.92 -3.39
CA ARG A 55 -5.82 13.28 -3.75
C ARG A 55 -4.55 14.13 -3.84
N PRO A 56 -4.24 14.76 -4.99
CA PRO A 56 -2.95 15.39 -5.18
C PRO A 56 -2.70 16.29 -3.98
N ARG A 57 -1.53 16.12 -3.35
CA ARG A 57 -1.18 16.97 -2.22
C ARG A 57 -1.29 18.42 -2.70
N ALA A 58 -1.85 19.31 -1.90
CA ALA A 58 -2.02 20.71 -2.30
C ALA A 58 -0.71 21.36 -2.79
N THR A 59 0.44 20.83 -2.36
CA THR A 59 1.78 21.19 -2.83
C THR A 59 2.03 20.91 -4.31
N ASP A 60 1.44 19.85 -4.86
CA ASP A 60 1.56 19.45 -6.28
C ASP A 60 0.87 20.47 -7.20
N MET A 61 -0.30 20.96 -6.77
CA MET A 61 -1.02 22.05 -7.44
C MET A 61 -0.22 23.36 -7.46
N LEU A 62 0.46 23.70 -6.36
CA LEU A 62 1.27 24.92 -6.29
C LEU A 62 2.47 24.87 -7.26
N ALA A 63 3.11 23.70 -7.40
CA ALA A 63 4.22 23.51 -8.33
C ALA A 63 3.76 23.66 -9.80
N SER A 64 2.59 23.12 -10.17
CA SER A 64 2.02 23.29 -11.51
C SER A 64 1.75 24.76 -11.85
N ILE A 65 1.30 25.55 -10.87
CA ILE A 65 1.03 26.99 -11.07
C ILE A 65 2.35 27.75 -11.31
N TRP A 66 3.42 27.42 -10.58
CA TRP A 66 4.73 28.05 -10.77
C TRP A 66 5.40 27.71 -12.11
N MET A 67 5.19 26.50 -12.63
CA MET A 67 5.75 26.06 -13.93
C MET A 67 5.01 26.61 -15.17
N GLN A 68 3.82 27.17 -15.00
CA GLN A 68 3.04 27.76 -16.10
C GLN A 68 3.40 29.22 -16.40
N ARG A 69 4.54 29.75 -15.90
CA ARG A 69 5.02 31.08 -16.28
C ARG A 69 5.21 31.14 -17.79
N PRO A 70 4.38 31.87 -18.55
CA PRO A 70 4.65 32.05 -19.96
C PRO A 70 5.97 32.80 -20.09
N ALA A 71 6.90 32.27 -20.89
CA ALA A 71 8.04 33.04 -21.34
C ALA A 71 7.48 34.28 -22.04
N ALA A 72 7.87 35.46 -21.57
CA ALA A 72 7.45 36.73 -22.15
C ALA A 72 7.66 36.69 -23.68
N PRO A 73 6.70 37.17 -24.50
CA PRO A 73 6.94 37.27 -25.92
C PRO A 73 8.13 38.21 -26.10
N ALA A 74 9.19 37.71 -26.72
CA ALA A 74 10.34 38.50 -27.10
C ALA A 74 9.85 39.63 -28.03
N SER A 75 9.71 40.81 -27.45
CA SER A 75 9.60 42.04 -28.21
C SER A 75 10.98 42.42 -28.73
N ALA A 76 11.00 43.10 -29.88
CA ALA A 76 12.13 43.67 -30.62
C ALA A 76 12.77 42.70 -31.64
N ALA A 77 12.96 43.06 -32.91
CA ALA A 77 12.81 44.34 -33.61
C ALA A 77 12.55 44.09 -35.10
#